data_AF-A0A7W0AEU4-F1
#
_entry.id   AF-A0A7W0AEU4-F1
#
_cell.length_a   1.000
_cell.length_b   1.000
_cell.length_c   1.000
_cell.angle_alpha   90.00
_cell.angle_beta   90.00
_cell.angle_gamma   90.00
#
_symmetry.space_group_name_H-M   'P 1'
#
loop_
_entity.id
_entity.type
_entity.pdbx_description
1 polymer ?
#
loop_
_entity_poly.entity_id
_entity_poly.type
_entity_poly.pdbx_seq_one_letter_code
_entity_poly.pdbx_strand_id
1 'polypeptide(L)' 'MTANRPAIALVLGLLAAFAVVIPLVWVINTQDWGILMMFVAPFAVYGLIRLGRRLAEWAGVGPPPPSY' A
#
# COMPACT_ATOMS: atom_id res chain seq x y z
N MET A 1 -18.75 16.04 -12.75
CA MET A 1 -18.35 14.79 -12.05
C MET A 1 -17.60 15.17 -10.79
N THR A 2 -18.27 15.20 -9.64
CA THR A 2 -17.63 15.40 -8.35
C THR A 2 -16.67 14.25 -8.12
N ALA A 3 -15.37 14.54 -8.16
CA ALA A 3 -14.32 13.57 -7.88
C ALA A 3 -14.61 12.89 -6.53
N ASN A 4 -14.97 11.61 -6.59
CA ASN A 4 -15.26 10.83 -5.40
C ASN A 4 -13.90 10.55 -4.73
N ARG A 5 -13.47 11.44 -3.83
CA ARG A 5 -12.21 11.37 -3.07
C ARG A 5 -11.84 9.96 -2.58
N PRO A 6 -12.79 9.11 -2.09
CA PRO A 6 -12.47 7.72 -1.77
C PRO A 6 -12.04 6.87 -2.96
N ALA A 7 -12.66 7.04 -4.14
CA ALA A 7 -12.26 6.32 -5.35
C ALA A 7 -10.84 6.73 -5.80
N ILE A 8 -10.49 8.02 -5.68
CA ILE A 8 -9.14 8.51 -6.00
C ILE A 8 -8.12 7.93 -5.02
N ALA A 9 -8.41 7.96 -3.72
CA ALA A 9 -7.55 7.37 -2.69
C ALA A 9 -7.33 5.87 -2.92
N LEU A 10 -8.37 5.15 -3.33
CA LEU A 10 -8.28 3.72 -3.64
C LEU A 10 -7.41 3.47 -4.87
N VAL A 11 -7.62 4.20 -5.97
CA VAL A 11 -6.81 4.07 -7.19
C VAL A 11 -5.33 4.39 -6.91
N LEU A 12 -5.06 5.48 -6.18
CA LEU A 12 -3.69 5.84 -5.79
C LEU A 12 -3.04 4.79 -4.88
N GLY A 13 -3.80 4.25 -3.92
CA GLY A 13 -3.32 3.18 -3.04
C GLY A 13 -2.99 1.91 -3.82
N LEU A 14 -3.84 1.54 -4.79
CA LEU A 14 -3.62 0.38 -5.65
C LEU A 14 -2.37 0.56 -6.52
N LEU A 15 -2.23 1.73 -7.17
CA LEU A 15 -1.07 2.06 -7.98
C LEU A 15 0.22 2.01 -7.16
N ALA A 16 0.21 2.58 -5.95
CA ALA A 16 1.35 2.53 -5.06
C ALA A 16 1.69 1.09 -4.64
N ALA A 17 0.69 0.27 -4.32
CA ALA A 17 0.89 -1.14 -3.99
C ALA A 17 1.54 -1.90 -5.15
N PHE A 18 1.03 -1.75 -6.38
CA PHE A 18 1.63 -2.38 -7.55
C PHE A 18 3.04 -1.88 -7.82
N ALA A 19 3.26 -0.57 -7.75
CA ALA A 19 4.58 0.03 -7.97
C ALA A 19 5.64 -0.46 -6.97
N VAL A 20 5.24 -0.87 -5.76
CA VAL A 20 6.15 -1.39 -4.73
C VAL A 20 6.28 -2.90 -4.81
N VAL A 21 5.16 -3.63 -4.94
CA VAL A 21 5.15 -5.10 -4.85
C VAL A 21 5.73 -5.74 -6.11
N ILE A 22 5.42 -5.22 -7.30
CA ILE A 22 5.93 -5.78 -8.58
C ILE A 22 7.46 -5.84 -8.60
N PRO A 23 8.20 -4.73 -8.37
CA PRO A 23 9.66 -4.80 -8.38
C PRO A 23 10.21 -5.65 -7.23
N LEU A 24 9.56 -5.65 -6.06
CA LEU A 24 10.00 -6.48 -4.94
C LEU A 24 9.94 -7.97 -5.28
N VAL A 25 8.81 -8.41 -5.84
CA VAL A 25 8.63 -9.80 -6.30
C VAL A 25 9.60 -10.13 -7.44
N TRP A 26 9.81 -9.19 -8.38
CA TRP A 26 10.75 -9.39 -9.47
C TRP A 26 12.18 -9.60 -8.98
N VAL A 27 12.66 -8.79 -8.02
CA VAL A 27 14.01 -8.94 -7.46
C VAL A 27 14.13 -10.24 -6.66
N ILE A 28 13.12 -10.59 -5.85
CA ILE A 28 13.10 -11.88 -5.12
C ILE A 28 13.19 -13.07 -6.10
N ASN A 29 12.51 -12.98 -7.24
CA ASN A 29 12.45 -14.05 -8.22
C ASN A 29 13.70 -14.16 -9.10
N THR A 30 14.44 -13.06 -9.30
CA THR A 30 15.60 -13.01 -10.20
C THR A 30 16.94 -13.02 -9.48
N GLN A 31 16.96 -12.70 -8.19
CA GLN A 31 18.18 -12.63 -7.40
C GLN A 31 18.06 -13.47 -6.14
N ASP A 32 19.11 -14.23 -5.79
CA ASP A 32 19.18 -15.05 -4.55
C ASP A 32 19.23 -14.21 -3.25
N TRP A 33 18.85 -12.94 -3.31
CA TRP A 33 18.94 -11.95 -2.24
C TRP A 33 17.77 -12.06 -1.25
N GLY A 34 17.13 -13.24 -1.17
CA GLY A 34 15.96 -13.50 -0.33
C GLY A 34 16.17 -13.08 1.13
N ILE A 35 17.38 -13.27 1.67
CA ILE A 35 17.74 -12.84 3.04
C ILE A 35 17.71 -11.31 3.18
N LEU A 36 18.25 -10.55 2.22
CA LEU A 36 18.17 -9.09 2.27
C LEU A 36 16.71 -8.63 2.14
N MET A 37 15.92 -9.32 1.31
CA MET A 37 14.51 -9.03 1.11
C MET A 37 13.64 -9.29 2.33
N MET A 38 14.03 -10.22 3.22
CA MET A 38 13.39 -10.40 4.52
C MET A 38 13.46 -9.14 5.38
N PHE A 39 14.50 -8.32 5.23
CA PHE A 39 14.59 -7.03 5.92
C PHE A 39 13.83 -5.92 5.19
N VAL A 40 13.85 -5.89 3.85
CA VAL A 40 13.21 -4.83 3.05
C VAL A 40 11.69 -4.96 3.03
N ALA A 41 11.15 -6.18 2.94
CA ALA A 41 9.72 -6.44 2.80
C ALA A 41 8.88 -5.87 3.97
N PRO A 42 9.26 -6.02 5.25
CA PRO A 42 8.57 -5.39 6.38
C PRO A 42 8.48 -3.86 6.24
N PHE A 43 9.54 -3.18 5.81
CA PHE A 43 9.52 -1.73 5.60
C PHE A 43 8.63 -1.33 4.43
N ALA A 44 8.67 -2.09 3.33
CA ALA A 44 7.80 -1.88 2.18
C ALA A 44 6.32 -2.01 2.57
N VAL A 45 5.97 -3.08 3.28
CA VAL A 45 4.60 -3.33 3.78
C VAL A 45 4.17 -2.24 4.77
N TYR A 46 5.04 -1.86 5.72
CA TYR A 46 4.75 -0.80 6.67
C TYR A 46 4.52 0.55 5.96
N GLY A 47 5.33 0.87 4.96
CA GLY A 47 5.17 2.04 4.11
C GLY A 47 3.81 2.07 3.40
N LEU A 48 3.40 0.94 2.81
CA LEU A 48 2.09 0.80 2.16
C LEU A 48 0.93 0.95 3.14
N ILE A 49 1.02 0.35 4.34
CA ILE A 49 0.02 0.51 5.39
C ILE A 49 -0.09 1.98 5.82
N ARG A 50 1.05 2.64 6.02
CA ARG A 50 1.10 4.06 6.41
C ARG A 50 0.52 4.95 5.32
N LEU A 51 0.83 4.68 4.05
CA LEU A 51 0.28 5.38 2.89
C LEU A 51 -1.24 5.19 2.80
N GLY A 52 -1.72 3.95 2.93
CA GLY A 52 -3.15 3.62 2.91
C GLY A 52 -3.93 4.36 4.00
N ARG A 53 -3.37 4.44 5.23
CA ARG A 53 -3.97 5.24 6.32
C ARG A 53 -4.04 6.73 5.97
N ARG A 54 -2.96 7.30 5.44
CA ARG A 54 -2.93 8.72 5.00
C ARG A 54 -3.94 9.00 3.89
N LEU A 55 -4.07 8.08 2.93
CA LEU A 55 -5.04 8.18 1.84
C LEU A 55 -6.49 8.06 2.35
N ALA A 56 -6.75 7.19 3.32
CA ALA A 56 -8.06 7.05 3.97
C ALA A 56 -8.42 8.29 4.80
N GLU A 57 -7.49 8.81 5.58
CA GLU A 57 -7.63 10.09 6.32
C GLU A 57 -7.94 11.23 5.35
N TRP A 58 -7.19 11.37 4.26
CA TRP A 58 -7.41 12.39 3.23
C TRP A 58 -8.75 12.24 2.51
N ALA A 59 -9.19 11.01 2.27
CA ALA A 59 -10.48 10.73 1.65
C ALA A 59 -11.67 10.98 2.59
N GLY A 60 -11.44 11.25 3.88
CA GLY A 60 -12.50 11.41 4.87
C GLY A 60 -13.22 10.10 5.21
N VAL A 61 -12.59 8.96 4.98
CA VAL A 61 -13.13 7.65 5.37
C VAL A 61 -12.87 7.49 6.86
N GLY A 62 -13.92 7.72 7.67
CA GLY A 62 -13.86 7.50 9.11
C GLY A 62 -13.59 6.02 9.44
N PRO A 63 -13.13 5.71 10.68
CA PRO A 63 -12.92 4.33 11.08
C PRO A 63 -14.21 3.53 10.89
N PRO A 64 -14.12 2.26 10.43
CA PRO A 64 -15.30 1.42 10.29
C PRO A 64 -16.06 1.39 11.64
N PRO A 65 -17.40 1.49 11.62
CA PRO A 65 -18.18 1.50 12.85
C PRO A 65 -17.90 0.23 13.66
N PRO A 66 -17.78 0.32 14.99
CA PRO A 66 -17.48 -0.83 15.83
C PRO A 66 -18.61 -1.86 15.72
N SER A 67 -18.25 -3.08 15.32
CA SER A 67 -19.13 -4.24 15.37
C SER A 67 -19.03 -4.86 16.76
N TYR A 68 -19.95 -4.48 17.65
CA TYR A 68 -20.23 -5.21 18.89
C TYR A 68 -21.32 -6.25 18.65
#